data_AF-A0A9W7A9T5-F1
#
_entry.id   AF-A0A9W7A9T5-F1
#
_cell.length_a   1.000
_cell.length_b   1.000
_cell.length_c   1.000
_cell.angle_alpha   90.00
_cell.angle_beta   90.00
_cell.angle_gamma   90.00
#
_symmetry.space_group_name_H-M   'P 1'
#
loop_
_entity.id
_entity.type
_entity.pdbx_description
1 polymer ?
#
loop_
_entity_poly.entity_id
_entity_poly.type
_entity_poly.pdbx_seq_one_letter_code
_entity_poly.pdbx_strand_id
1 'polypeptide(L)'
;PPPPPSQLVDSLVQCSLRQILDNGFFHADPHAGNMLATRDGRLCYLDFGMMGYASEEQRNGFLLAVVHMVNRDWNSLVVLYQKLGFIPMSEDATLIEEALEK
;
A
#
# COMPACT_ATOMS: atom_id res chain seq x y z
N PRO A 1 -17.46 -25.47 9.00
CA PRO A 1 -17.93 -24.13 9.42
C PRO A 1 -17.30 -23.09 8.51
N PRO A 2 -17.96 -21.95 8.23
CA PRO A 2 -17.30 -20.85 7.52
C PRO A 2 -16.06 -20.39 8.32
N PRO A 3 -15.01 -19.88 7.66
CA PRO A 3 -13.82 -19.41 8.36
C PRO A 3 -14.15 -18.20 9.25
N PRO A 4 -13.38 -17.97 10.33
CA PRO A 4 -13.53 -16.78 11.13
C PRO A 4 -13.19 -15.53 10.30
N PRO A 5 -13.86 -14.38 10.54
CA PRO A 5 -13.59 -13.14 9.81
C PRO A 5 -12.12 -12.71 9.81
N SER A 6 -11.39 -12.96 10.91
CA SER A 6 -9.96 -12.65 11.03
C SER A 6 -9.12 -13.33 9.96
N GLN A 7 -9.42 -14.59 9.63
CA GLN A 7 -8.67 -15.33 8.62
C GLN A 7 -8.87 -14.75 7.21
N LEU A 8 -10.07 -14.21 6.93
CA LEU A 8 -10.33 -13.52 5.67
C LEU A 8 -9.61 -12.18 5.62
N VAL A 9 -9.57 -11.43 6.72
CA VAL A 9 -8.80 -10.19 6.80
C VAL A 9 -7.31 -10.46 6.55
N ASP A 10 -6.74 -11.48 7.20
CA ASP A 10 -5.34 -11.86 6.99
C ASP A 10 -5.07 -12.23 5.52
N SER A 11 -5.99 -12.99 4.92
CA SER A 11 -5.90 -13.39 3.51
C SER A 11 -5.97 -12.18 2.57
N LEU A 12 -6.84 -11.21 2.87
CA LEU A 12 -6.96 -9.97 2.09
C LEU A 12 -5.66 -9.16 2.16
N VAL A 13 -5.15 -8.92 3.36
CA VAL A 13 -3.92 -8.16 3.58
C VAL A 13 -2.75 -8.83 2.85
N GLN A 14 -2.59 -10.14 2.99
CA GLN A 14 -1.55 -10.90 2.29
C GLN A 14 -1.71 -10.80 0.77
N CYS A 15 -2.93 -10.91 0.25
CA CYS A 15 -3.20 -10.82 -1.19
C CYS A 15 -2.88 -9.43 -1.74
N SER A 16 -3.33 -8.37 -1.07
CA SER A 16 -3.05 -6.98 -1.45
C SER A 16 -1.57 -6.66 -1.43
N LEU A 17 -0.84 -7.12 -0.40
CA LEU A 17 0.61 -6.91 -0.31
C LEU A 17 1.35 -7.62 -1.45
N ARG A 18 1.03 -8.88 -1.77
CA ARG A 18 1.66 -9.57 -2.92
C ARG A 18 1.32 -8.89 -4.25
N GLN A 19 0.06 -8.50 -4.45
CA GLN A 19 -0.37 -7.79 -5.65
C GLN A 19 0.48 -6.53 -5.89
N ILE A 20 0.67 -5.71 -4.86
CA ILE A 20 1.42 -4.45 -4.96
C ILE A 20 2.92 -4.71 -5.02
N LEU A 21 3.47 -5.51 -4.10
CA LEU A 21 4.92 -5.63 -3.89
C LEU A 21 5.58 -6.68 -4.79
N ASP A 22 4.97 -7.86 -4.92
CA ASP A 22 5.56 -8.96 -5.70
C ASP A 22 5.21 -8.82 -7.18
N ASN A 23 3.93 -8.59 -7.47
CA ASN A 23 3.41 -8.60 -8.83
C ASN A 23 3.42 -7.21 -9.48
N GLY A 24 3.28 -6.15 -8.70
CA GLY A 24 3.11 -4.79 -9.22
C GLY A 24 1.79 -4.54 -9.95
N PHE A 25 0.85 -5.49 -9.92
CA PHE A 25 -0.49 -5.34 -10.48
C PHE A 25 -1.51 -5.58 -9.38
N PHE A 26 -2.33 -4.57 -9.09
CA PHE A 26 -3.11 -4.55 -7.87
C PHE A 26 -4.49 -3.94 -8.04
N HIS A 27 -5.41 -4.38 -7.20
CA HIS A 27 -6.73 -3.77 -7.07
C HIS A 27 -6.62 -2.49 -6.22
N ALA A 28 -6.89 -1.34 -6.83
CA ALA A 28 -6.71 -0.03 -6.21
C ALA A 28 -7.85 0.36 -5.25
N ASP A 29 -9.02 -0.27 -5.37
CA ASP A 29 -10.18 -0.03 -4.49
C ASP A 29 -10.86 -1.32 -3.98
N PRO A 30 -10.17 -2.16 -3.18
CA PRO A 30 -10.73 -3.41 -2.68
C PRO A 30 -11.73 -3.14 -1.54
N HIS A 31 -12.95 -2.70 -1.87
CA HIS A 31 -14.01 -2.45 -0.90
C HIS A 31 -14.93 -3.67 -0.71
N ALA A 32 -15.64 -3.72 0.43
CA ALA A 32 -16.44 -4.88 0.83
C ALA A 32 -17.56 -5.27 -0.17
N GLY A 33 -18.02 -4.34 -1.00
CA GLY A 33 -19.05 -4.58 -2.02
C GLY A 33 -18.53 -5.37 -3.22
N ASN A 34 -17.22 -5.35 -3.48
CA ASN A 34 -16.57 -6.04 -4.59
C ASN A 34 -15.90 -7.35 -4.16
N MET A 35 -16.21 -7.85 -2.97
CA MET A 35 -15.61 -9.07 -2.44
C MET A 35 -16.64 -10.02 -1.83
N LEU A 36 -16.43 -11.31 -2.03
CA LEU A 36 -17.21 -12.37 -1.39
C LEU A 36 -16.31 -13.33 -0.61
N ALA A 37 -16.75 -13.68 0.59
CA ALA A 37 -16.23 -14.83 1.30
C ALA A 37 -16.92 -16.09 0.79
N THR A 38 -16.16 -17.02 0.21
CA THR A 38 -16.70 -18.28 -0.29
C THR A 38 -16.88 -19.28 0.87
N ARG A 39 -17.77 -20.28 0.69
CA ARG A 39 -18.06 -21.29 1.73
C ARG A 39 -16.84 -22.15 2.10
N ASP A 40 -15.91 -22.32 1.18
CA ASP A 40 -14.63 -23.01 1.35
C ASP A 40 -13.52 -22.09 1.86
N GLY A 41 -13.85 -20.86 2.25
CA GLY A 41 -12.98 -19.95 2.99
C GLY A 41 -11.95 -19.21 2.17
N ARG A 42 -12.26 -18.92 0.91
CA ARG A 42 -11.47 -18.05 0.04
C ARG A 42 -12.13 -16.67 -0.08
N LEU A 43 -11.33 -15.69 -0.49
CA LEU A 43 -11.81 -14.38 -0.95
C LEU A 43 -11.98 -14.42 -2.47
N CYS A 44 -13.11 -13.91 -2.94
CA CYS A 44 -13.40 -13.75 -4.36
C CYS A 44 -13.57 -12.27 -4.68
N TYR A 45 -12.77 -11.74 -5.60
CA TYR A 45 -12.96 -10.41 -6.17
C TYR A 45 -14.02 -10.46 -7.27
N LEU A 46 -14.96 -9.52 -7.25
CA LEU A 46 -16.07 -9.45 -8.20
C LEU A 46 -15.83 -8.40 -9.30
N ASP A 47 -15.18 -7.31 -8.94
CA ASP A 47 -14.90 -6.18 -9.81
C ASP A 47 -13.39 -6.04 -9.99
N PHE A 48 -13.00 -5.59 -11.18
CA PHE A 48 -11.63 -5.31 -11.57
C PHE A 48 -11.56 -4.00 -12.39
N GLY A 49 -12.53 -3.10 -12.21
CA GLY A 49 -12.61 -1.82 -12.91
C GLY A 49 -11.55 -0.80 -12.44
N MET A 50 -11.07 -0.94 -11.20
CA MET A 50 -10.02 -0.09 -10.62
C MET A 50 -8.74 -0.90 -10.34
N MET A 51 -8.08 -1.35 -11.40
CA MET A 51 -6.78 -1.99 -11.32
C MET A 51 -5.66 -0.99 -11.63
N GLY A 52 -4.54 -1.12 -10.93
CA GLY A 52 -3.36 -0.28 -11.08
C GLY A 52 -2.11 -1.10 -11.31
N TYR A 53 -1.09 -0.43 -11.87
CA TYR A 53 0.26 -0.96 -11.98
C TYR A 53 1.22 -0.09 -11.15
N ALA A 54 2.06 -0.74 -10.35
CA ALA A 54 3.17 -0.13 -9.63
C ALA A 54 4.48 -0.55 -10.31
N SER A 55 5.24 0.43 -10.81
CA SER A 55 6.56 0.17 -11.38
C SER A 55 7.52 -0.37 -10.32
N GLU A 56 8.61 -1.02 -10.75
CA GLU A 56 9.64 -1.48 -9.82
C GLU A 56 10.18 -0.36 -8.94
N GLU A 57 10.37 0.85 -9.50
CA GLU A 57 10.77 2.03 -8.75
C GLU A 57 9.75 2.40 -7.67
N GLN A 58 8.46 2.41 -8.00
CA GLN A 58 7.40 2.70 -7.03
C GLN A 58 7.31 1.64 -5.92
N ARG A 59 7.48 0.36 -6.26
CA ARG A 59 7.48 -0.74 -5.28
C ARG A 59 8.66 -0.66 -4.33
N ASN A 60 9.86 -0.42 -4.86
CA ASN A 60 11.06 -0.19 -4.05
C ASN A 60 10.90 1.07 -3.19
N GLY A 61 10.29 2.12 -3.74
CA GLY A 61 9.94 3.33 -3.02
C GLY A 61 9.00 3.06 -1.85
N PHE A 62 7.96 2.25 -2.02
CA PHE A 62 7.07 1.87 -0.92
C PHE A 62 7.82 1.15 0.21
N LEU A 63 8.70 0.19 -0.12
CA LEU A 63 9.51 -0.52 0.86
C LEU A 63 10.44 0.43 1.62
N LEU A 64 11.12 1.33 0.91
CA LEU A 64 11.99 2.34 1.51
C LEU A 64 11.21 3.31 2.41
N ALA A 65 9.99 3.70 2.02
CA ALA A 65 9.15 4.56 2.83
C ALA A 65 8.82 3.92 4.19
N VAL A 66 8.50 2.63 4.21
CA VAL A 66 8.30 1.86 5.45
C VAL A 66 9.59 1.85 6.29
N VAL A 67 10.75 1.61 5.69
CA VAL A 67 12.05 1.61 6.39
C VAL A 67 12.33 2.97 7.03
N HIS A 68 12.15 4.06 6.30
CA HIS A 68 12.36 5.41 6.82
C HIS A 68 11.39 5.74 7.96
N MET A 69 10.11 5.38 7.81
CA MET A 69 9.10 5.59 8.85
C MET A 69 9.40 4.81 10.14
N VAL A 70 9.79 3.54 10.03
CA VAL A 70 10.17 2.71 11.20
C VAL A 70 11.40 3.27 11.91
N ASN A 71 12.37 3.76 11.15
CA ASN A 71 13.58 4.38 11.70
C ASN A 71 13.39 5.84 12.14
N ARG A 72 12.19 6.41 11.95
CA ARG A 72 11.89 7.84 12.16
C ARG A 72 12.86 8.77 11.41
N ASP A 73 13.28 8.33 10.24
CA ASP A 73 14.13 9.08 9.32
C ASP A 73 13.25 9.93 8.38
N TRP A 74 12.72 11.02 8.92
CA TRP A 74 11.75 11.87 8.23
C TRP A 74 12.37 12.60 7.04
N ASN A 75 13.63 13.00 7.15
CA ASN A 75 14.35 13.65 6.05
C ASN A 75 14.43 12.74 4.82
N SER A 76 14.88 11.49 4.99
CA SER A 76 14.93 10.56 3.88
C SER A 76 13.55 10.20 3.34
N LEU A 77 12.52 10.15 4.20
CA LEU A 77 11.13 9.91 3.77
C LEU A 77 10.60 11.03 2.87
N VAL A 78 10.85 12.30 3.22
CA VAL A 78 10.42 13.45 2.42
C VAL A 78 11.15 13.48 1.07
N VAL A 79 12.46 13.26 1.07
CA VAL A 79 13.26 13.17 -0.18
C VAL A 79 12.75 12.04 -1.08
N LEU A 80 12.41 10.90 -0.49
CA LEU A 80 11.84 9.77 -1.23
C LEU A 80 10.48 10.13 -1.86
N TYR A 81 9.61 10.78 -1.13
CA TYR A 81 8.30 11.21 -1.64
C TYR A 81 8.40 12.28 -2.72
N GLN A 82 9.38 13.16 -2.63
CA GLN A 82 9.72 14.09 -3.71
C GLN A 82 10.18 13.33 -4.97
N LYS A 83 11.09 12.36 -4.81
CA LYS A 83 11.57 11.52 -5.93
C LYS A 83 10.43 10.72 -6.59
N LEU A 84 9.50 10.20 -5.80
CA LEU A 84 8.32 9.48 -6.29
C LEU A 84 7.24 10.41 -6.88
N GLY A 85 7.41 11.73 -6.79
CA GLY A 85 6.50 12.72 -7.34
C GLY A 85 5.24 12.97 -6.49
N PHE A 86 5.21 12.50 -5.24
CA PHE A 86 4.12 12.78 -4.30
C PHE A 86 4.21 14.20 -3.71
N ILE A 87 5.43 14.73 -3.58
CA ILE A 87 5.69 16.08 -3.09
C ILE A 87 6.42 16.85 -4.20
N PRO A 88 5.98 18.07 -4.58
CA PRO A 88 6.73 18.90 -5.52
C PRO A 88 8.13 19.23 -4.98
N MET A 89 9.14 19.22 -5.86
CA MET A 89 10.52 19.61 -5.52
C MET A 89 10.66 21.06 -5.03
N SER A 90 9.65 21.89 -5.29
CA SER A 90 9.61 23.29 -4.88
C SER A 90 9.10 23.51 -3.46
N GLU A 91 8.53 22.48 -2.82
CA GLU A 91 8.07 22.59 -1.43
C GLU A 91 9.21 22.49 -0.42
N ASP A 92 9.08 23.22 0.67
CA ASP A 92 10.06 23.25 1.75
C ASP A 92 9.97 21.96 2.57
N ALA A 93 10.98 21.10 2.42
CA ALA A 93 11.07 19.82 3.12
C ALA A 93 11.12 20.00 4.64
N THR A 94 11.68 21.10 5.15
CA THR A 94 11.85 21.31 6.60
C THR A 94 10.52 21.41 7.34
N LEU A 95 9.52 22.08 6.74
CA LEU A 95 8.19 22.20 7.33
C LEU A 95 7.45 20.85 7.40
N ILE A 96 7.68 19.98 6.42
CA ILE A 96 7.06 18.65 6.35
C ILE A 96 7.73 17.72 7.38
N GLU A 97 9.06 17.78 7.50
CA GLU A 97 9.82 17.04 8.49
C GLU A 97 9.36 17.40 9.92
N GLU A 98 9.28 18.69 10.25
CA GLU A 98 8.82 19.17 11.57
C GLU A 98 7.38 18.73 11.90
N ALA A 99 6.52 18.59 10.88
CA ALA A 99 5.16 18.11 11.07
C ALA A 99 5.10 16.60 11.37
N LEU A 100 6.04 15.81 10.84
CA LEU A 100 6.12 14.36 11.05
C LEU A 100 6.81 13.98 12.36
N GLU A 101 7.62 14.87 12.94
CA GLU A 101 8.26 14.66 14.25
C GLU A 101 7.31 14.77 15.45
N LYS A 102 6.16 15.45 15.29
CA LYS A 102 5.17 15.69 16.35
C LYS A 102 4.21 14.52 16.53
#